data_AF-A0A9E1WTM1-F1
#
_entry.id   AF-A0A9E1WTM1-F1
#
_cell.length_a   1.000
_cell.length_b   1.000
_cell.length_c   1.000
_cell.angle_alpha   90.00
_cell.angle_beta   90.00
_cell.angle_gamma   90.00
#
_symmetry.space_group_name_H-M   'P 1'
#
loop_
_entity.id
_entity.type
_entity.pdbx_description
1 polymer ?
#
loop_
_entity_poly.entity_id
_entity_poly.type
_entity_poly.pdbx_seq_one_letter_code
_entity_poly.pdbx_strand_id
1 'polypeptide(L)' 'MAHRWNNTLKRADATPYDTYLNRRQLIGGAMGLGLIGAAGMARSSSSDLEANSYEDITQYNNYYEFG' A
#
# COMPACT_ATOMS: atom_id res chain seq x y z
N MET A 1 32.83 19.08 32.75
CA MET A 1 33.13 19.01 31.30
C MET A 1 31.87 19.41 30.54
N ALA A 2 31.61 20.71 30.40
CA ALA A 2 30.41 21.23 29.74
C ALA A 2 30.84 22.26 28.68
N HIS A 3 30.26 22.18 27.48
CA HIS A 3 30.53 23.05 26.31
C HIS A 3 31.83 22.85 25.51
N ARG A 4 32.39 21.62 25.44
CA ARG A 4 33.53 21.36 24.54
C ARG A 4 33.14 21.27 23.04
N TRP A 5 31.87 21.09 22.71
CA TRP A 5 31.41 20.89 21.33
C TRP A 5 30.17 21.72 21.02
N ASN A 6 30.25 22.51 19.95
CA ASN A 6 29.12 23.20 19.33
C ASN A 6 28.68 22.42 18.10
N ASN A 7 27.47 21.88 18.14
CA ASN A 7 26.92 21.09 17.04
C ASN A 7 26.55 22.01 15.87
N THR A 8 27.07 21.72 14.68
CA THR A 8 26.68 22.38 13.42
C THR A 8 25.87 21.46 12.50
N LEU A 9 25.59 20.22 12.92
CA LEU A 9 24.84 19.23 12.15
C LEU A 9 23.39 19.67 11.98
N LYS A 10 22.92 19.54 10.74
CA LYS A 10 21.54 19.74 10.32
C LYS A 10 20.88 18.37 10.12
N ARG A 11 19.54 18.37 10.05
CA ARG A 11 18.78 17.14 9.74
C ARG A 11 19.19 16.51 8.41
N ALA A 12 19.63 17.33 7.44
CA ALA A 12 20.12 16.87 6.14
C ALA A 12 21.42 16.05 6.25
N ASP A 13 22.23 16.24 7.30
CA ASP A 13 23.49 15.51 7.48
C ASP A 13 23.26 14.06 7.94
N ALA A 14 22.05 13.75 8.43
CA ALA A 14 21.66 12.39 8.77
C ALA A 14 21.38 11.53 7.52
N THR A 15 21.10 12.14 6.36
CA THR A 15 20.82 11.40 5.14
C THR A 15 21.27 12.21 3.92
N PRO A 16 22.38 11.81 3.26
CA PRO A 16 22.84 12.45 2.03
C PRO A 16 21.73 12.56 0.97
N TYR A 17 21.76 13.65 0.20
CA TYR A 17 20.69 14.00 -0.73
C TYR A 17 20.51 12.94 -1.84
N ASP A 18 21.61 12.40 -2.36
CA ASP A 18 21.61 11.31 -3.34
C ASP A 18 20.88 10.07 -2.80
N THR A 19 21.13 9.71 -1.54
CA THR A 19 20.55 8.55 -0.88
C THR A 19 19.06 8.78 -0.64
N TYR A 20 18.67 10.00 -0.26
CA TYR A 20 17.28 10.42 -0.12
C TYR A 20 16.49 10.33 -1.44
N LEU A 21 17.11 10.71 -2.57
CA LEU A 21 16.51 10.60 -3.89
C LEU A 21 16.40 9.14 -4.35
N ASN A 22 17.47 8.35 -4.21
CA ASN A 22 17.49 6.94 -4.59
C ASN A 22 16.42 6.14 -3.85
N ARG A 23 16.22 6.38 -2.55
CA ARG A 23 15.15 5.75 -1.77
C ARG A 23 13.76 6.03 -2.33
N ARG A 24 13.49 7.24 -2.82
CA ARG A 24 12.19 7.59 -3.42
C ARG A 24 11.98 6.94 -4.77
N GLN A 25 13.02 6.85 -5.59
CA GLN A 25 12.95 6.15 -6.86
C GLN A 25 12.62 4.66 -6.62
N LEU A 26 13.27 4.04 -5.64
CA LEU A 26 12.99 2.65 -5.25
C LEU A 26 11.57 2.47 -4.71
N ILE A 27 11.09 3.36 -3.83
CA ILE A 27 9.70 3.31 -3.32
C ILE A 27 8.70 3.51 -4.46
N GLY A 28 8.91 4.49 -5.34
CA GLY A 28 8.05 4.72 -6.50
C GLY A 28 8.00 3.52 -7.45
N GLY A 29 9.15 2.90 -7.72
CA GLY A 29 9.24 1.67 -8.50
C GLY A 29 8.54 0.48 -7.83
N ALA A 30 8.74 0.29 -6.52
CA ALA A 30 8.10 -0.78 -5.75
C ALA A 30 6.58 -0.62 -5.68
N MET A 31 6.08 0.62 -5.52
CA MET A 31 4.64 0.90 -5.58
C MET A 31 4.07 0.60 -6.96
N GLY A 32 4.75 1.02 -8.03
CA GLY A 32 4.31 0.74 -9.41
C GLY A 32 4.23 -0.75 -9.70
N LEU A 33 5.28 -1.51 -9.36
CA LEU A 33 5.31 -2.97 -9.51
C LEU A 33 4.29 -3.67 -8.61
N GLY A 34 4.12 -3.20 -7.38
CA GLY A 34 3.15 -3.72 -6.43
C GLY A 34 1.70 -3.55 -6.90
N LEU A 35 1.35 -2.41 -7.50
CA LEU A 35 0.03 -2.17 -8.08
C LEU A 35 -0.24 -3.08 -9.30
N ILE A 36 0.76 -3.27 -10.18
CA ILE A 36 0.65 -4.18 -11.32
C ILE A 36 0.47 -5.62 -10.84
N GLY A 37 1.25 -6.05 -9.84
CA GLY A 37 1.14 -7.37 -9.23
C GLY A 37 -0.23 -7.59 -8.56
N ALA A 38 -0.72 -6.62 -7.80
CA ALA A 38 -2.02 -6.69 -7.14
C ALA A 38 -3.18 -6.75 -8.15
N ALA A 39 -3.12 -5.98 -9.24
CA ALA A 39 -4.12 -6.05 -10.30
C ALA A 39 -4.15 -7.42 -11.01
N GLY A 40 -2.98 -8.04 -11.18
CA GLY A 40 -2.86 -9.41 -11.70
C GLY A 40 -3.45 -10.48 -10.75
N MET A 41 -3.34 -10.26 -9.44
CA MET A 41 -3.87 -11.13 -8.40
C MET A 41 -5.35 -10.89 -8.07
N ALA A 42 -5.91 -9.73 -8.43
CA ALA A 42 -7.32 -9.38 -8.21
C ALA A 42 -8.29 -10.09 -9.17
N ARG A 43 -7.85 -11.15 -9.85
CA ARG A 43 -8.73 -12.01 -10.63
C ARG A 43 -9.40 -12.99 -9.68
N SER A 44 -10.73 -12.99 -9.64
CA SER A 44 -11.46 -14.11 -9.06
C SER A 44 -11.15 -15.37 -9.88
N SER A 45 -10.94 -16.51 -9.21
CA SER A 45 -10.84 -17.82 -9.87
C SER A 45 -12.20 -18.19 -10.46
N SER A 46 -12.54 -17.60 -11.59
CA SER A 46 -13.81 -17.75 -12.28
C SER A 46 -13.57 -18.57 -13.54
N SER A 47 -13.51 -19.88 -13.40
CA SER A 47 -13.59 -20.76 -14.56
C SER A 47 -14.96 -21.43 -14.72
N ASP A 48 -15.75 -21.67 -13.66
CA ASP A 48 -16.92 -22.54 -13.79
C ASP A 48 -18.11 -22.24 -12.84
N LEU A 49 -18.21 -21.02 -12.29
CA LEU A 49 -19.32 -20.66 -11.39
C LEU A 49 -20.36 -19.81 -12.11
N GLU A 50 -21.63 -20.23 -12.05
CA GLU A 50 -22.77 -19.43 -12.48
C GLU A 50 -23.00 -18.30 -11.47
N ALA A 51 -23.12 -17.06 -11.94
CA ALA A 51 -23.39 -15.93 -11.08
C ALA A 51 -24.85 -15.95 -10.61
N ASN A 52 -25.08 -15.74 -9.31
CA ASN A 52 -26.44 -15.55 -8.78
C ASN A 52 -27.04 -14.24 -9.32
N SER A 53 -28.38 -14.17 -9.35
CA SER A 53 -29.08 -12.95 -9.76
C SER A 53 -28.78 -11.79 -8.80
N TYR A 54 -28.77 -10.55 -9.32
CA TYR A 54 -28.54 -9.36 -8.50
C TYR A 54 -29.61 -9.17 -7.42
N GLU A 55 -30.84 -9.59 -7.72
CA GLU A 55 -31.99 -9.51 -6.81
C GLU A 55 -31.77 -10.44 -5.61
N ASP A 56 -31.34 -11.68 -5.83
CA ASP A 56 -31.03 -12.63 -4.75
C ASP A 56 -29.89 -12.11 -3.86
N ILE A 57 -28.84 -11.55 -4.47
CA ILE A 57 -27.68 -11.02 -3.73
C ILE A 57 -28.09 -9.87 -2.80
N THR A 58 -29.05 -9.05 -3.20
CA THR A 58 -29.42 -7.84 -2.43
C THR A 58 -30.60 -8.07 -1.48
N GLN A 59 -31.48 -9.03 -1.77
CA GLN A 59 -32.71 -9.25 -1.01
C GLN A 59 -32.68 -10.53 -0.16
N TYR A 60 -31.87 -11.53 -0.51
CA TYR A 60 -31.80 -12.80 0.20
C TYR A 60 -30.55 -12.89 1.09
N ASN A 61 -30.56 -12.11 2.16
CA ASN A 61 -29.43 -11.97 3.08
C ASN A 61 -29.78 -12.39 4.50
N ASN A 62 -28.82 -12.99 5.21
CA ASN A 62 -28.89 -13.19 6.65
C ASN A 62 -28.18 -12.02 7.34
N TYR A 63 -28.95 -11.08 7.88
CA TYR A 63 -28.42 -9.87 8.52
C TYR A 63 -28.97 -9.76 9.95
N TYR A 64 -28.40 -10.55 10.85
CA TYR A 64 -28.89 -10.75 12.22
C TYR A 64 -28.89 -9.48 13.05
N GLU A 65 -28.04 -8.51 12.70
CA GLU A 65 -27.92 -7.24 13.39
C GLU A 65 -29.01 -6.23 12.99
N PHE A 66 -29.74 -6.47 11.89
CA PHE A 66 -30.68 -5.48 11.35
C PHE A 66 -32.05 -6.04 10.96
N GLY A 67 -32.27 -7.36 11.02
CA GLY A 67 -33.60 -7.98 10.96
C GLY A 67 -34.27 -7.90 9.59
#